data_AF-A0AA46SET9-F1
#
_entry.id   AF-A0AA46SET9-F1
#
_cell.length_a   1.000
_cell.length_b   1.000
_cell.length_c   1.000
_cell.angle_alpha   90.00
_cell.angle_beta   90.00
_cell.angle_gamma   90.00
#
_symmetry.space_group_name_H-M   'P 1'
#
loop_
_entity.id
_entity.type
_entity.pdbx_description
1 polymer ?
#
loop_
_entity_poly.entity_id
_entity_poly.type
_entity_poly.pdbx_seq_one_letter_code
_entity_poly.pdbx_strand_id
1 'polypeptide(L)'
;MQAPSRDDVLGSFVNSSRSKIRTVTFPPDFDTVRWAELDFFGWTDPRAPLRAYLIAQHAGQVVGIELRQAETDSSRPRSTMCTICHAVHRIGGTALFTARKAGAGGKAGNSVGTYMCSNFACSLYVRELLPLPGNQPDRALPTETRIRHLETRLGGFIGRVLDEQDP
;
A
#
# COMPACT_ATOMS: atom_id res chain seq x y z
N MET A 1 13.08 -2.87 4.03
CA MET A 1 12.91 -4.29 3.63
C MET A 1 14.02 -4.74 2.68
N GLN A 2 14.25 -6.06 2.50
CA GLN A 2 15.17 -6.59 1.48
C GLN A 2 14.59 -6.38 0.08
N ALA A 3 15.44 -6.07 -0.90
CA ALA A 3 15.05 -5.90 -2.30
C ALA A 3 14.65 -7.25 -2.93
N PRO A 4 13.38 -7.45 -3.32
CA PRO A 4 12.97 -8.64 -4.07
C PRO A 4 13.34 -8.50 -5.55
N SER A 5 13.58 -9.62 -6.24
CA SER A 5 13.66 -9.60 -7.70
C SER A 5 12.28 -9.33 -8.31
N ARG A 6 12.24 -8.98 -9.61
CA ARG A 6 10.97 -8.83 -10.33
C ARG A 6 10.17 -10.14 -10.35
N ASP A 7 10.85 -11.28 -10.45
CA ASP A 7 10.21 -12.60 -10.42
C ASP A 7 9.65 -12.93 -9.03
N ASP A 8 10.36 -12.58 -7.95
CA ASP A 8 9.84 -12.70 -6.58
C ASP A 8 8.57 -11.85 -6.42
N VAL A 9 8.57 -10.62 -6.93
CA VAL A 9 7.39 -9.75 -6.92
C VAL A 9 6.23 -10.39 -7.68
N LEU A 10 6.43 -10.85 -8.91
CA LEU A 10 5.37 -11.48 -9.70
C LEU A 10 4.86 -12.78 -9.05
N GLY A 11 5.74 -13.53 -8.37
CA GLY A 11 5.38 -14.74 -7.62
C GLY A 11 4.61 -14.48 -6.32
N SER A 12 4.75 -13.29 -5.74
CA SER A 12 4.21 -12.95 -4.41
C SER A 12 2.72 -12.62 -4.36
N PHE A 13 2.05 -12.43 -5.51
CA PHE A 13 0.68 -11.92 -5.54
C PHE A 13 -0.36 -12.92 -5.03
N VAL A 14 -1.07 -12.56 -3.96
CA VAL A 14 -2.00 -13.46 -3.24
C VAL A 14 -3.46 -13.33 -3.69
N ASN A 15 -3.83 -12.20 -4.28
CA ASN A 15 -5.23 -11.87 -4.60
C ASN A 15 -5.49 -11.64 -6.10
N SER A 16 -4.60 -12.12 -6.97
CA SER A 16 -4.71 -11.97 -8.42
C SER A 16 -4.38 -13.27 -9.15
N SER A 17 -4.87 -13.41 -10.38
CA SER A 17 -4.56 -14.58 -11.20
C SER A 17 -3.18 -14.45 -11.84
N ARG A 18 -2.51 -15.58 -12.07
CA ARG A 18 -1.21 -15.61 -12.77
C ARG A 18 -1.25 -14.91 -14.14
N SER A 19 -2.34 -15.08 -14.89
CA SER A 19 -2.51 -14.41 -16.18
C SER A 19 -2.56 -12.89 -16.05
N LYS A 20 -3.21 -12.36 -15.01
CA LYS A 20 -3.32 -10.92 -14.77
C LYS A 20 -2.02 -10.34 -14.23
N ILE A 21 -1.27 -11.10 -13.42
CA ILE A 21 0.03 -10.69 -12.91
C ILE A 21 1.08 -10.60 -14.02
N ARG A 22 0.99 -11.44 -15.05
CA ARG A 22 1.85 -11.31 -16.25
C ARG A 22 1.71 -10.00 -17.01
N THR A 23 0.65 -9.23 -16.77
CA THR A 23 0.44 -7.93 -17.42
C THR A 23 0.89 -6.75 -16.55
N VAL A 24 1.50 -7.00 -15.40
CA VAL A 24 2.04 -5.96 -14.51
C VAL A 24 3.10 -5.15 -15.25
N THR A 25 2.94 -3.83 -15.24
CA THR A 25 4.00 -2.92 -15.68
C THR A 25 4.72 -2.36 -14.44
N PHE A 26 5.99 -2.71 -14.29
CA PHE A 26 6.85 -2.14 -13.24
C PHE A 26 7.14 -0.67 -13.52
N PRO A 27 7.32 0.16 -12.47
CA PRO A 27 7.74 1.53 -12.67
C PRO A 27 9.20 1.57 -13.17
N PRO A 28 9.59 2.57 -13.98
CA PRO A 28 10.92 2.63 -14.59
C PRO A 28 12.08 2.62 -13.58
N ASP A 29 11.83 3.12 -12.37
CA ASP A 29 12.79 3.28 -11.29
C ASP A 29 12.85 2.09 -10.32
N PHE A 30 12.14 0.99 -10.60
CA PHE A 30 12.06 -0.20 -9.72
C PHE A 30 13.43 -0.73 -9.28
N ASP A 31 14.39 -0.81 -10.20
CA ASP A 31 15.73 -1.36 -9.91
C ASP A 31 16.61 -0.38 -9.10
N THR A 32 16.16 0.86 -8.91
CA THR A 32 16.85 1.91 -8.14
C THR A 32 16.16 2.27 -6.83
N VAL A 33 15.08 1.57 -6.50
CA VAL A 33 14.32 1.77 -5.25
C VAL A 33 15.22 1.53 -4.04
N ARG A 34 15.18 2.47 -3.08
CA ARG A 34 15.90 2.35 -1.80
C ARG A 34 15.10 1.48 -0.82
N TRP A 35 15.05 0.17 -1.07
CA TRP A 35 14.26 -0.80 -0.30
C TRP A 35 14.50 -0.76 1.21
N ALA A 36 15.72 -0.41 1.65
CA ALA A 36 16.07 -0.29 3.07
C ALA A 36 15.26 0.80 3.80
N GLU A 37 14.76 1.81 3.10
CA GLU A 37 13.95 2.90 3.66
C GLU A 37 12.45 2.62 3.64
N LEU A 38 12.04 1.45 3.13
CA LEU A 38 10.66 1.08 2.89
C LEU A 38 10.20 -0.06 3.81
N ASP A 39 8.99 0.10 4.33
CA ASP A 39 8.24 -0.96 5.02
C ASP A 39 7.37 -1.74 4.02
N PHE A 40 6.97 -1.06 2.94
CA PHE A 40 6.36 -1.64 1.76
C PHE A 40 6.72 -0.79 0.53
N PHE A 41 6.62 -1.38 -0.65
CA PHE A 41 6.71 -0.70 -1.93
C PHE A 41 5.35 -0.77 -2.64
N GLY A 42 4.86 0.36 -3.13
CA GLY A 42 3.62 0.40 -3.88
C GLY A 42 3.70 1.30 -5.09
N TRP A 43 2.94 0.98 -6.14
CA TRP A 43 2.86 1.79 -7.35
C TRP A 43 1.53 1.60 -8.06
N THR A 44 1.12 2.62 -8.80
CA THR A 44 0.04 2.52 -9.78
C THR A 44 0.62 2.06 -11.12
N ASP A 45 -0.04 1.12 -11.78
CA ASP A 45 0.40 0.59 -13.06
C ASP A 45 0.45 1.72 -14.11
N PRO A 46 1.61 2.02 -14.72
CA PRO A 46 1.73 3.08 -15.71
C PRO A 46 0.79 2.94 -16.92
N ARG A 47 0.31 1.71 -17.20
CA ARG A 47 -0.61 1.41 -18.32
C ARG A 47 -2.06 1.20 -17.88
N ALA A 48 -2.33 1.20 -16.58
CA ALA A 48 -3.68 1.01 -16.03
C ALA A 48 -3.87 1.87 -14.76
N PRO A 49 -4.29 3.14 -14.89
CA PRO A 49 -4.32 4.11 -13.78
C PRO A 49 -5.19 3.75 -12.58
N LEU A 50 -6.14 2.82 -12.74
CA LEU A 50 -6.99 2.32 -11.65
C LEU A 50 -6.44 1.04 -11.00
N ARG A 51 -5.35 0.47 -11.53
CA ARG A 51 -4.72 -0.74 -11.01
C ARG A 51 -3.43 -0.34 -10.32
N ALA A 52 -3.28 -0.74 -9.07
CA ALA A 52 -2.09 -0.49 -8.29
C ALA A 52 -1.64 -1.79 -7.61
N TYR A 53 -0.44 -1.76 -7.07
CA TYR A 53 0.16 -2.92 -6.42
C TYR A 53 0.85 -2.47 -5.15
N LEU A 54 0.89 -3.37 -4.17
CA LEU A 54 1.61 -3.21 -2.91
C LEU A 54 2.41 -4.48 -2.65
N ILE A 55 3.68 -4.32 -2.32
CA ILE A 55 4.64 -5.37 -1.98
C ILE A 55 5.16 -5.10 -0.58
N ALA A 56 4.99 -6.05 0.33
CA ALA A 56 5.43 -5.94 1.71
C ALA A 56 5.99 -7.26 2.22
N GLN A 57 6.74 -7.20 3.32
CA GLN A 57 7.05 -8.40 4.09
C GLN A 57 5.90 -8.67 5.07
N HIS A 58 5.38 -9.89 5.08
CA HIS A 58 4.35 -10.34 6.02
C HIS A 58 4.64 -11.78 6.42
N ALA A 59 4.65 -12.06 7.73
CA ALA A 59 4.98 -13.38 8.28
C ALA A 59 6.28 -14.01 7.72
N GLY A 60 7.30 -13.17 7.44
CA GLY A 60 8.59 -13.60 6.92
C GLY A 60 8.61 -13.93 5.42
N GLN A 61 7.57 -13.58 4.67
CA GLN A 61 7.47 -13.80 3.22
C GLN A 61 7.14 -12.50 2.49
N VAL A 62 7.57 -12.39 1.23
CA VAL A 62 7.13 -11.31 0.35
C VAL A 62 5.67 -11.57 -0.05
N VAL A 63 4.80 -10.59 0.21
CA VAL A 63 3.39 -10.63 -0.15
C VAL A 63 3.09 -9.49 -1.12
N GLY A 64 2.47 -9.86 -2.24
CA GLY A 64 1.97 -8.92 -3.23
C GLY A 64 0.46 -8.83 -3.22
N ILE A 65 -0.05 -7.60 -3.24
CA ILE A 65 -1.48 -7.31 -3.27
C ILE A 65 -1.77 -6.43 -4.47
N GLU A 66 -2.65 -6.91 -5.34
CA GLU A 66 -3.27 -6.08 -6.36
C GLU A 66 -4.39 -5.23 -5.74
N LEU A 67 -4.35 -3.94 -6.02
CA LEU A 67 -5.28 -2.93 -5.57
C LEU A 67 -6.03 -2.34 -6.75
N ARG A 68 -7.29 -1.96 -6.54
CA ARG A 68 -8.02 -1.05 -7.40
C ARG A 68 -8.13 0.31 -6.72
N GLN A 69 -7.66 1.36 -7.38
CA GLN A 69 -7.90 2.73 -6.94
C GLN A 69 -9.33 3.14 -7.29
N ALA A 70 -10.04 3.74 -6.34
CA ALA A 70 -11.35 4.34 -6.60
C ALA A 70 -11.18 5.62 -7.45
N GLU A 71 -12.05 5.79 -8.43
CA GLU A 71 -12.20 7.06 -9.12
C GLU A 71 -12.67 8.09 -8.09
N THR A 72 -11.93 9.18 -7.96
CA THR A 72 -12.23 10.21 -6.98
C THR A 72 -12.74 11.44 -7.71
N ASP A 73 -13.92 11.91 -7.34
CA ASP A 73 -14.41 13.19 -7.81
C ASP A 73 -13.61 14.32 -7.14
N SER A 74 -12.78 15.01 -7.92
CA SER A 74 -11.92 16.10 -7.48
C SER A 74 -12.69 17.40 -7.19
N SER A 75 -14.01 17.44 -7.37
CA SER A 75 -14.85 18.63 -7.23
C SER A 75 -14.95 19.20 -5.81
N ARG A 76 -14.57 18.43 -4.77
CA ARG A 76 -14.64 18.89 -3.36
C ARG A 76 -13.32 18.72 -2.62
N PRO A 77 -12.75 19.80 -2.06
CA PRO A 77 -11.61 19.71 -1.16
C PRO A 77 -11.97 18.85 0.05
N ARG A 78 -11.28 17.73 0.23
CA ARG A 78 -11.39 16.91 1.43
C ARG A 78 -9.99 16.71 2.01
N SER A 79 -9.91 16.84 3.33
CA SER A 79 -8.77 16.38 4.09
C SER A 79 -9.04 14.93 4.46
N THR A 80 -8.16 14.03 4.07
CA THR A 80 -8.32 12.60 4.34
C THR A 80 -7.05 12.07 4.97
N MET A 81 -7.24 11.27 6.01
CA MET A 81 -6.16 10.63 6.73
C MET A 81 -5.83 9.30 6.08
N CYS A 82 -4.54 9.04 5.85
CA CYS A 82 -4.08 7.72 5.43
C CYS A 82 -4.20 6.74 6.59
N THR A 83 -4.87 5.60 6.37
CA THR A 83 -5.00 4.53 7.38
C THR A 83 -3.67 3.84 7.70
N ILE A 84 -2.67 3.95 6.83
CA ILE A 84 -1.36 3.30 7.01
C ILE A 84 -0.41 4.20 7.82
N CYS A 85 -0.03 5.37 7.30
CA CYS A 85 0.91 6.26 8.00
C CYS A 85 0.25 7.27 8.95
N HIS A 86 -1.09 7.37 8.99
CA HIS A 86 -1.84 8.41 9.72
C HIS A 86 -1.51 9.86 9.31
N ALA A 87 -0.80 10.06 8.20
CA ALA A 87 -0.64 11.37 7.61
C ALA A 87 -2.00 11.89 7.12
N VAL A 88 -2.30 13.14 7.45
CA VAL A 88 -3.45 13.89 6.95
C VAL A 88 -3.00 14.65 5.72
N HIS A 89 -3.56 14.29 4.57
CA HIS A 89 -3.31 14.98 3.32
C HIS A 89 -4.47 15.90 2.96
N ARG A 90 -4.14 17.03 2.33
CA ARG A 90 -5.10 17.83 1.56
C ARG A 90 -5.35 17.16 0.21
N ILE A 91 -6.23 17.79 -0.59
CA ILE A 91 -6.70 17.36 -1.92
C ILE A 91 -5.71 16.45 -2.65
N GLY A 92 -6.12 15.22 -2.93
CA GLY A 92 -5.38 14.27 -3.79
C GLY A 92 -4.22 13.51 -3.13
N GLY A 93 -3.84 13.80 -1.88
CA GLY A 93 -2.72 13.10 -1.25
C GLY A 93 -3.04 11.69 -0.71
N THR A 94 -4.32 11.32 -0.64
CA THR A 94 -4.76 9.94 -0.38
C THR A 94 -5.79 9.50 -1.42
N ALA A 95 -5.87 8.19 -1.66
CA ALA A 95 -6.94 7.56 -2.41
C ALA A 95 -7.55 6.39 -1.64
N LEU A 96 -8.81 6.06 -1.96
CA LEU A 96 -9.42 4.81 -1.51
C LEU A 96 -8.92 3.69 -2.44
N PHE A 97 -8.27 2.69 -1.85
CA PHE A 97 -7.89 1.46 -2.55
C PHE A 97 -8.76 0.30 -2.06
N THR A 98 -9.15 -0.57 -2.98
CA THR A 98 -9.83 -1.83 -2.66
C THR A 98 -8.99 -3.02 -3.13
N ALA A 99 -8.86 -4.02 -2.27
CA ALA A 99 -8.23 -5.29 -2.59
C ALA A 99 -9.29 -6.38 -2.54
N ARG A 100 -9.39 -7.24 -3.56
CA ARG A 100 -10.11 -8.50 -3.36
C ARG A 100 -9.41 -9.29 -2.26
N LYS A 101 -10.19 -9.97 -1.41
CA LYS A 101 -9.61 -10.93 -0.46
C LYS A 101 -8.93 -12.06 -1.24
N ALA A 102 -7.96 -12.72 -0.63
CA ALA A 102 -7.37 -13.95 -1.15
C ALA A 102 -8.35 -15.12 -0.95
N GLY A 103 -8.02 -16.27 -1.54
CA GLY A 103 -8.70 -17.54 -1.24
C GLY A 103 -10.22 -17.54 -1.52
N ALA A 104 -10.97 -18.20 -0.62
CA ALA A 104 -12.41 -18.42 -0.78
C ALA A 104 -13.21 -17.12 -0.70
N GLY A 105 -12.87 -16.20 0.22
CA GLY A 105 -13.51 -14.90 0.33
C GLY A 105 -13.39 -14.09 -0.97
N GLY A 106 -12.21 -14.10 -1.59
CA GLY A 106 -12.01 -13.47 -2.91
C GLY A 106 -12.84 -14.08 -4.03
N LYS A 107 -12.96 -15.42 -4.05
CA LYS A 107 -13.81 -16.15 -5.02
C LYS A 107 -15.29 -15.84 -4.84
N ALA A 108 -15.72 -15.55 -3.60
CA ALA A 108 -17.07 -15.07 -3.30
C ALA A 108 -17.30 -13.58 -3.63
N GLY A 109 -16.28 -12.87 -4.12
CA GLY A 109 -16.37 -11.46 -4.50
C GLY A 109 -16.08 -10.48 -3.36
N ASN A 110 -15.64 -10.96 -2.19
CA ASN A 110 -15.36 -10.10 -1.04
C ASN A 110 -14.09 -9.27 -1.27
N SER A 111 -14.13 -8.02 -0.80
CA SER A 111 -13.01 -7.08 -0.89
C SER A 111 -12.88 -6.27 0.40
N VAL A 112 -11.68 -5.72 0.60
CA VAL A 112 -11.36 -4.85 1.74
C VAL A 112 -10.88 -3.50 1.22
N GLY A 113 -11.42 -2.43 1.80
CA GLY A 113 -11.02 -1.06 1.50
C GLY A 113 -9.99 -0.53 2.50
N THR A 114 -9.13 0.37 2.02
CA THR A 114 -8.23 1.18 2.87
C THR A 114 -7.96 2.53 2.22
N TYR A 115 -7.91 3.59 3.02
CA TYR A 115 -7.39 4.87 2.55
C TYR A 115 -5.87 4.86 2.67
N MET A 116 -5.17 5.08 1.57
CA MET A 116 -3.71 5.08 1.52
C MET A 116 -3.19 6.33 0.82
N CYS A 117 -1.96 6.75 1.14
CA CYS A 117 -1.28 7.79 0.35
C CYS A 117 -1.31 7.39 -1.13
N SER A 118 -1.75 8.31 -1.99
CA SER A 118 -1.93 8.04 -3.43
C SER A 118 -0.62 7.74 -4.15
N ASN A 119 0.50 8.19 -3.58
CA ASN A 119 1.86 7.96 -4.06
C ASN A 119 2.59 6.82 -3.33
N PHE A 120 1.91 6.08 -2.43
CA PHE A 120 2.49 5.00 -1.63
C PHE A 120 3.71 5.39 -0.77
N ALA A 121 3.96 6.68 -0.53
CA ALA A 121 5.16 7.16 0.15
C ALA A 121 5.07 7.14 1.70
N CYS A 122 4.18 6.33 2.25
CA CYS A 122 3.91 6.22 3.70
C CYS A 122 5.19 6.04 4.52
N SER A 123 6.08 5.13 4.09
CA SER A 123 7.35 4.85 4.77
C SER A 123 8.29 6.05 4.82
N LEU A 124 8.26 6.89 3.78
CA LEU A 124 9.07 8.10 3.73
C LEU A 124 8.50 9.20 4.62
N TYR A 125 7.17 9.29 4.71
CA TYR A 125 6.50 10.26 5.58
C TYR A 125 6.72 9.99 7.07
N VAL A 126 6.61 8.73 7.52
CA VAL A 126 6.85 8.41 8.95
C VAL A 126 8.32 8.61 9.35
N ARG A 127 9.24 8.57 8.38
CA ARG A 127 10.68 8.83 8.54
C ARG A 127 11.08 10.30 8.31
N GLU A 128 10.13 11.16 7.97
CA GLU A 128 10.38 12.58 7.65
C GLU A 128 11.33 12.80 6.46
N LEU A 129 11.45 11.80 5.58
CA LEU A 129 12.22 11.89 4.33
C LEU A 129 11.45 12.62 3.22
N LEU A 130 10.14 12.79 3.39
CA LEU A 130 9.29 13.64 2.56
C LEU A 130 8.46 14.58 3.44
N PRO A 131 8.21 15.82 2.96
CA PRO A 131 7.44 16.79 3.72
C PRO A 131 5.95 16.43 3.75
N LEU A 132 5.31 16.69 4.89
CA LEU A 132 3.86 16.71 5.03
C LEU A 132 3.37 18.13 5.36
N PRO A 133 2.19 18.53 4.86
CA PRO A 133 1.65 19.86 5.13
C PRO A 133 1.12 19.96 6.55
N GLY A 134 1.24 21.15 7.15
CA GLY A 134 0.55 21.51 8.40
C GLY A 134 0.97 20.68 9.62
N ASN A 135 0.13 20.73 10.66
CA ASN A 135 0.33 19.93 11.87
C ASN A 135 -0.23 18.51 11.66
N GLN A 136 0.59 17.50 11.89
CA GLN A 136 0.23 16.10 11.69
C GLN A 136 -0.08 15.43 13.04
N PRO A 137 -1.12 14.58 13.15
CA PRO A 137 -1.56 14.01 14.43
C PRO A 137 -0.43 13.30 15.19
N ASP A 138 0.34 12.49 14.46
CA ASP A 138 1.39 11.65 15.05
C ASP A 138 2.76 12.36 15.10
N ARG A 139 2.85 13.67 14.77
CA ARG A 139 4.14 14.38 14.64
C ARG A 139 4.96 14.43 15.92
N ALA A 140 4.30 14.46 17.08
CA ALA A 140 4.97 14.49 18.38
C ALA A 140 5.54 13.12 18.78
N LEU A 141 5.16 12.04 18.09
CA LEU A 141 5.69 10.71 18.36
C LEU A 141 7.11 10.56 17.79
N PRO A 142 8.01 9.83 18.48
CA PRO A 142 9.28 9.44 17.90
C PRO A 142 9.09 8.73 16.56
N THR A 143 10.03 8.94 15.62
CA THR A 143 10.05 8.28 14.30
C THR A 143 9.86 6.76 14.40
N GLU A 144 10.56 6.12 15.33
CA GLU A 144 10.46 4.67 15.54
C GLU A 144 9.04 4.21 15.93
N THR A 145 8.36 4.98 16.77
CA THR A 145 6.97 4.70 17.15
C THR A 145 6.02 4.83 15.95
N ARG A 146 6.24 5.83 15.09
CA ARG A 146 5.44 6.00 13.86
C ARG A 146 5.67 4.86 12.88
N ILE A 147 6.91 4.38 12.74
CA ILE A 147 7.25 3.21 11.92
C ILE A 147 6.52 1.98 12.43
N ARG A 148 6.62 1.66 13.72
CA ARG A 148 5.90 0.50 14.30
C ARG A 148 4.40 0.59 14.11
N HIS A 149 3.80 1.77 14.32
CA HIS A 149 2.38 1.96 14.06
C HIS A 149 2.01 1.73 12.59
N LEU A 150 2.83 2.21 11.65
CA LEU A 150 2.65 1.94 10.23
C LEU A 150 2.71 0.43 9.94
N GLU A 151 3.69 -0.28 10.48
CA GLU A 151 3.85 -1.73 10.30
C GLU A 151 2.65 -2.50 10.86
N THR A 152 2.15 -2.13 12.05
CA THR A 152 0.94 -2.73 12.63
C THR A 152 -0.29 -2.53 11.74
N ARG A 153 -0.52 -1.30 11.26
CA ARG A 153 -1.68 -0.99 10.41
C ARG A 153 -1.56 -1.65 9.03
N LEU A 154 -0.35 -1.72 8.49
CA LEU A 154 -0.05 -2.42 7.24
C LEU A 154 -0.30 -3.93 7.38
N GLY A 155 0.24 -4.56 8.42
CA GLY A 155 0.03 -5.97 8.73
C GLY A 155 -1.44 -6.31 8.91
N GLY A 156 -2.19 -5.47 9.63
CA GLY A 156 -3.65 -5.62 9.77
C GLY A 156 -4.40 -5.50 8.43
N PHE A 157 -3.98 -4.61 7.52
CA PHE A 157 -4.54 -4.58 6.17
C PHE A 157 -4.25 -5.85 5.38
N ILE A 158 -3.01 -6.35 5.43
CA ILE A 158 -2.58 -7.57 4.74
C ILE A 158 -3.35 -8.78 5.29
N GLY A 159 -3.46 -8.94 6.61
CA GLY A 159 -4.20 -10.05 7.23
C GLY A 159 -5.68 -10.07 6.81
N ARG A 160 -6.34 -8.90 6.77
CA ARG A 160 -7.72 -8.79 6.26
C ARG A 160 -7.85 -9.20 4.79
N VAL A 161 -6.84 -8.90 3.95
CA VAL A 161 -6.80 -9.38 2.56
C VAL A 161 -6.62 -10.89 2.52
N LEU A 162 -5.72 -11.45 3.32
CA LEU A 162 -5.45 -12.88 3.40
C LEU A 162 -6.60 -13.69 4.02
N ASP A 163 -7.59 -13.01 4.60
CA ASP A 163 -8.66 -13.63 5.38
C ASP A 163 -8.14 -14.39 6.61
N GLU A 164 -7.02 -13.90 7.14
CA GLU A 164 -6.56 -14.26 8.47
C GLU A 164 -7.63 -13.78 9.44
N GLN A 165 -8.25 -14.70 10.18
CA GLN A 165 -9.14 -14.31 11.26
C GLN A 165 -8.29 -13.61 12.33
N ASP A 166 -8.73 -12.44 12.78
CA ASP A 166 -8.21 -11.81 13.99
C ASP A 166 -8.49 -12.80 15.14
N PRO A 167 -7.47 -13.27 15.89
CA PRO A 167 -7.70 -14.12 17.05
C PRO A 167 -8.52 -13.43 18.16
#